data_AF-A0A2V8J4Y2-F1
#
_entry.id   AF-A0A2V8J4Y2-F1
#
_cell.length_a   1.000
_cell.length_b   1.000
_cell.length_c   1.000
_cell.angle_alpha   90.00
_cell.angle_beta   90.00
_cell.angle_gamma   90.00
#
_symmetry.space_group_name_H-M   'P 1'
#
loop_
_entity.id
_entity.type
_entity.pdbx_description
1 polymer ?
#
loop_
_entity_poly.entity_id
_entity_poly.type
_entity_poly.pdbx_seq_one_letter_code
_entity_poly.pdbx_strand_id
1 'polypeptide(L)'
;MKVNTWQIVSGAAAAAILVVACGGKDKSPTAPTSVTASLTAPVLDSPAANAQLDTLRPTLTVRNATADHAGTRTYEFQISDSNSFTSATTSNVTGFAAAVGKTGVAEGADGKTSWTPDADLQPTTVFYWRVRAVQGTSNGPWSEVGKFKSRLVGFLRDGELYDPLIHGETVGQIVGAATFVPGKGIQLNDGTSYVKYQLPQTISNGEFSMDVEGLHANASGDKAKVFGMQEGQGDFITNKYRVDIQYRGVKGVPPNAITWRALYGSASDLGVRYEPDTATRFASVFALDPSTVYHWTATWGNEFRVSVLSGGIGGSTLYNVGMASPRGVYAPNPHIAYLGAPVGRSGSEAASIAGTIYRNVWLGNRPRPDSLGSALQ
;
A
#
# COMPACT_ATOMS: atom_id res chain seq x y z
N MET A 1 -52.41 -23.94 70.61
CA MET A 1 -53.85 -24.15 70.30
C MET A 1 -53.95 -25.47 69.58
N LYS A 2 -54.38 -26.51 70.30
CA LYS A 2 -55.75 -27.06 70.27
C LYS A 2 -55.99 -27.87 68.97
N VAL A 3 -55.82 -29.20 68.99
CA VAL A 3 -56.86 -30.23 69.32
C VAL A 3 -57.70 -30.47 68.05
N ASN A 4 -57.90 -31.67 67.48
CA ASN A 4 -58.13 -32.99 68.05
C ASN A 4 -58.06 -34.11 66.97
N THR A 5 -57.69 -35.32 67.41
CA THR A 5 -58.25 -36.69 67.16
C THR A 5 -59.12 -36.95 65.88
N TRP A 6 -59.07 -38.12 65.24
CA TRP A 6 -59.59 -39.42 65.71
C TRP A 6 -59.05 -40.61 64.90
N GLN A 7 -58.98 -41.77 65.56
CA GLN A 7 -58.70 -43.10 65.02
C GLN A 7 -59.86 -43.61 64.13
N ILE A 8 -59.59 -44.58 63.24
CA ILE A 8 -60.20 -45.93 63.22
C ILE A 8 -59.56 -46.79 62.12
N VAL A 9 -59.41 -48.07 62.46
CA VAL A 9 -58.79 -49.21 61.78
C VAL A 9 -59.70 -49.81 60.70
N SER A 10 -59.11 -50.35 59.62
CA SER A 10 -59.54 -51.53 58.81
C SER A 10 -58.51 -51.66 57.67
N GLY A 11 -57.82 -52.76 57.34
CA GLY A 11 -58.13 -54.17 57.50
C GLY A 11 -58.55 -54.78 56.15
N ALA A 12 -57.59 -55.11 55.26
CA ALA A 12 -57.79 -56.10 54.19
C ALA A 12 -56.45 -56.60 53.64
N ALA A 13 -56.26 -57.92 53.69
CA ALA A 13 -55.14 -58.66 53.14
C ALA A 13 -55.44 -59.10 51.69
N ALA A 14 -54.41 -59.25 50.83
CA ALA A 14 -54.23 -60.41 49.94
C ALA A 14 -53.00 -60.29 49.02
N ALA A 15 -52.12 -61.28 49.16
CA ALA A 15 -51.40 -62.06 48.14
C ALA A 15 -50.60 -61.40 46.98
N ALA A 16 -49.35 -61.89 46.92
CA ALA A 16 -48.33 -61.82 45.87
C ALA A 16 -48.79 -61.98 44.42
N ILE A 17 -47.97 -61.46 43.49
CA ILE A 17 -47.35 -62.19 42.37
C ILE A 17 -46.11 -61.40 41.93
N LEU A 18 -44.93 -62.00 42.09
CA LEU A 18 -43.71 -61.61 41.37
C LEU A 18 -43.79 -62.22 39.97
N VAL A 19 -44.01 -61.40 38.95
CA VAL A 19 -43.72 -61.82 37.56
C VAL A 19 -42.36 -61.25 37.19
N VAL A 20 -41.36 -62.14 37.17
CA VAL A 20 -40.16 -61.94 36.36
C VAL A 20 -40.60 -62.10 34.91
N ALA A 21 -40.61 -61.00 34.15
CA ALA A 21 -40.73 -61.02 32.70
C ALA A 21 -39.48 -60.39 32.10
N CYS A 22 -38.53 -61.23 31.71
CA CYS A 22 -37.50 -60.87 30.75
C CYS A 22 -38.08 -60.97 29.34
N GLY A 23 -37.84 -59.95 28.50
CA GLY A 23 -37.82 -60.13 27.04
C GLY A 23 -38.87 -59.36 26.24
N GLY A 24 -38.74 -58.04 26.17
CA GLY A 24 -39.29 -57.22 25.09
C GLY A 24 -38.28 -56.12 24.78
N LYS A 25 -37.71 -56.12 23.57
CA LYS A 25 -36.79 -55.08 23.12
C LYS A 25 -37.57 -53.77 22.96
N ASP A 26 -37.62 -52.97 24.02
CA ASP A 26 -38.01 -51.58 23.91
C ASP A 26 -36.97 -50.87 23.04
N LYS A 27 -37.32 -50.64 21.77
CA LYS A 27 -36.62 -49.63 20.97
C LYS A 27 -36.94 -48.30 21.63
N SER A 28 -36.05 -47.85 22.51
CA SER A 28 -35.98 -46.45 22.90
C SER A 28 -36.08 -45.61 21.62
N PRO A 29 -36.94 -44.57 21.55
CA PRO A 29 -37.04 -43.77 20.34
C PRO A 29 -35.63 -43.28 19.99
N THR A 30 -35.15 -43.66 18.80
CA THR A 30 -33.90 -43.11 18.29
C THR A 30 -34.07 -41.59 18.34
N ALA A 31 -33.22 -40.91 19.13
CA ALA A 31 -33.20 -39.46 19.15
C ALA A 31 -33.20 -38.96 17.69
N PRO A 32 -34.03 -37.97 17.32
CA PRO A 32 -34.09 -37.51 15.95
C PRO A 32 -32.68 -37.13 15.52
N THR A 33 -32.18 -37.81 14.49
CA THR A 33 -30.87 -37.51 13.91
C THR A 33 -30.92 -36.05 13.50
N SER A 34 -30.08 -35.21 14.12
CA SER A 34 -29.94 -33.81 13.73
C SER A 34 -29.55 -33.77 12.25
N VAL A 35 -30.48 -33.35 11.39
CA VAL A 35 -30.17 -33.11 9.99
C VAL A 35 -29.23 -31.91 9.93
N THR A 36 -27.98 -32.16 9.53
CA THR A 36 -27.01 -31.10 9.26
C THR A 36 -27.48 -30.31 8.05
N ALA A 37 -27.68 -29.01 8.22
CA ALA A 37 -28.04 -28.12 7.12
C ALA A 37 -26.91 -28.07 6.07
N SER A 38 -27.30 -28.09 4.79
CA SER A 38 -26.43 -27.82 3.65
C SER A 38 -26.52 -26.33 3.32
N LEU A 39 -25.36 -25.66 3.27
CA LEU A 39 -25.24 -24.22 3.06
C LEU A 39 -24.55 -23.94 1.72
N THR A 40 -25.00 -22.91 0.99
CA THR A 40 -24.25 -22.39 -0.17
C THR A 40 -23.08 -21.52 0.27
N ALA A 41 -22.16 -21.23 -0.65
CA ALA A 41 -21.13 -20.23 -0.40
C ALA A 41 -21.78 -18.83 -0.42
N PRO A 42 -21.40 -17.91 0.50
CA PRO A 42 -21.79 -16.51 0.37
C PRO A 42 -21.14 -15.88 -0.87
N VAL A 43 -21.81 -14.90 -1.48
CA VAL A 43 -21.28 -14.20 -2.67
C VAL A 43 -20.70 -12.86 -2.24
N LEU A 44 -19.45 -12.58 -2.64
CA LEU A 44 -18.79 -11.31 -2.32
C LEU A 44 -19.54 -10.12 -2.94
N ASP A 45 -19.71 -9.03 -2.19
CA ASP A 45 -20.41 -7.83 -2.65
C ASP A 45 -19.51 -6.58 -2.55
N SER A 46 -18.88 -6.35 -1.39
CA SER A 46 -17.96 -5.23 -1.18
C SER A 46 -16.81 -5.63 -0.24
N PRO A 47 -15.58 -5.14 -0.43
CA PRO A 47 -15.11 -4.28 -1.51
C PRO A 47 -15.20 -4.91 -2.90
N ALA A 48 -15.27 -4.07 -3.94
CA ALA A 48 -15.15 -4.52 -5.32
C ALA A 48 -13.80 -5.21 -5.53
N ALA A 49 -13.75 -6.16 -6.47
CA ALA A 49 -12.52 -6.90 -6.76
C ALA A 49 -11.37 -5.95 -7.14
N ASN A 50 -10.24 -6.09 -6.45
CA ASN A 50 -9.03 -5.26 -6.56
C ASN A 50 -9.19 -3.78 -6.19
N ALA A 51 -10.26 -3.39 -5.47
CA ALA A 51 -10.46 -2.00 -5.06
C ALA A 51 -9.28 -1.46 -4.22
N GLN A 52 -8.86 -0.23 -4.52
CA GLN A 52 -7.96 0.55 -3.68
C GLN A 52 -8.82 1.31 -2.66
N LEU A 53 -8.64 0.99 -1.38
CA LEU A 53 -9.42 1.60 -0.31
C LEU A 53 -8.71 2.83 0.26
N ASP A 54 -9.47 3.70 0.90
CA ASP A 54 -9.02 4.88 1.64
C ASP A 54 -9.01 4.65 3.17
N THR A 55 -9.37 3.43 3.60
CA THR A 55 -9.42 3.00 5.00
C THR A 55 -8.48 1.84 5.28
N LEU A 56 -8.00 1.77 6.52
CA LEU A 56 -7.29 0.60 7.06
C LEU A 56 -8.26 -0.38 7.75
N ARG A 57 -9.54 -0.03 7.87
CA ARG A 57 -10.59 -0.86 8.47
C ARG A 57 -11.75 -1.03 7.48
N PRO A 58 -11.57 -1.86 6.45
CA PRO A 58 -12.57 -2.01 5.40
C PRO A 58 -13.81 -2.75 5.90
N THR A 59 -14.99 -2.27 5.55
CA THR A 59 -16.23 -3.02 5.76
C THR A 59 -16.40 -4.06 4.64
N LEU A 60 -16.27 -5.33 4.98
CA LEU A 60 -16.54 -6.45 4.09
C LEU A 60 -18.03 -6.75 4.10
N THR A 61 -18.64 -6.90 2.93
CA THR A 61 -20.06 -7.22 2.76
C THR A 61 -20.23 -8.35 1.77
N VAL A 62 -21.09 -9.30 2.12
CA VAL A 62 -21.47 -10.42 1.26
C VAL A 62 -22.98 -10.52 1.13
N ARG A 63 -23.44 -11.13 0.02
CA ARG A 63 -24.80 -11.65 -0.09
C ARG A 63 -24.87 -12.96 0.67
N ASN A 64 -25.92 -13.09 1.47
CA ASN A 64 -26.10 -14.21 2.40
C ASN A 64 -26.15 -15.55 1.65
N ALA A 65 -25.64 -16.59 2.30
CA ALA A 65 -25.81 -17.96 1.85
C ALA A 65 -27.27 -18.40 2.00
N THR A 66 -27.70 -19.38 1.19
CA THR A 66 -28.96 -20.08 1.40
C THR A 66 -28.71 -21.41 2.11
N ALA A 67 -29.76 -21.94 2.75
CA ALA A 67 -29.75 -23.23 3.42
C ALA A 67 -30.97 -24.05 2.99
N ASP A 68 -30.83 -25.38 2.99
CA ASP A 68 -31.93 -26.32 2.77
C ASP A 68 -32.83 -26.50 3.99
N HIS A 69 -32.39 -26.05 5.17
CA HIS A 69 -33.14 -26.09 6.43
C HIS A 69 -33.20 -24.72 7.10
N ALA A 70 -34.33 -24.42 7.74
CA ALA A 70 -34.47 -23.21 8.56
C ALA A 70 -33.54 -23.27 9.79
N GLY A 71 -33.00 -22.12 10.16
CA GLY A 71 -32.16 -21.98 11.34
C GLY A 71 -31.41 -20.65 11.35
N THR A 72 -30.89 -20.27 12.52
CA THR A 72 -30.06 -19.09 12.65
C THR A 72 -28.70 -19.33 12.01
N ARG A 73 -28.31 -18.44 11.09
CA ARG A 73 -27.01 -18.44 10.43
C ARG A 73 -26.12 -17.36 11.03
N THR A 74 -24.84 -17.67 11.12
CA THR A 74 -23.77 -16.73 11.43
C THR A 74 -22.67 -16.86 10.40
N TYR A 75 -21.76 -15.90 10.34
CA TYR A 75 -20.71 -15.84 9.34
C TYR A 75 -19.35 -15.78 10.01
N GLU A 76 -18.38 -16.43 9.37
CA GLU A 76 -16.97 -16.33 9.67
C GLU A 76 -16.27 -15.59 8.53
N PHE A 77 -15.66 -14.45 8.85
CA PHE A 77 -14.84 -13.66 7.94
C PHE A 77 -13.36 -13.85 8.25
N GLN A 78 -12.55 -13.88 7.20
CA GLN A 78 -11.09 -13.89 7.28
C GLN A 78 -10.50 -12.89 6.28
N ILE A 79 -9.51 -12.11 6.72
CA ILE A 79 -8.65 -11.24 5.91
C ILE A 79 -7.21 -11.70 6.15
N SER A 80 -6.40 -11.80 5.10
CA SER A 80 -4.97 -12.07 5.18
C SER A 80 -4.24 -11.43 4.01
N ASP A 81 -3.00 -11.00 4.22
CA ASP A 81 -2.06 -10.62 3.17
C ASP A 81 -1.58 -11.81 2.30
N SER A 82 -1.96 -13.04 2.67
CA SER A 82 -1.69 -14.26 1.91
C SER A 82 -2.98 -14.92 1.41
N ASN A 83 -3.00 -15.27 0.12
CA ASN A 83 -4.11 -16.00 -0.52
C ASN A 83 -4.29 -17.43 0.01
N SER A 84 -3.29 -18.01 0.67
CA SER A 84 -3.40 -19.33 1.29
C SER A 84 -4.16 -19.30 2.62
N PHE A 85 -4.38 -18.12 3.21
CA PHE A 85 -4.94 -17.94 4.56
C PHE A 85 -4.24 -18.80 5.63
N THR A 86 -3.00 -19.20 5.37
CA THR A 86 -2.17 -19.91 6.34
C THR A 86 -1.83 -18.94 7.46
N SER A 87 -1.99 -19.35 8.71
CA SER A 87 -1.59 -18.57 9.88
C SER A 87 -0.08 -18.32 9.89
N ALA A 88 0.37 -17.33 9.14
CA ALA A 88 1.71 -16.78 9.23
C ALA A 88 1.63 -15.54 10.13
N THR A 89 2.14 -15.76 11.33
CA THR A 89 2.54 -14.84 12.41
C THR A 89 2.88 -13.40 11.99
N THR A 90 2.29 -12.47 12.72
CA THR A 90 2.73 -11.08 12.98
C THR A 90 2.98 -10.19 11.77
N SER A 91 2.24 -9.10 11.70
CA SER A 91 2.56 -7.97 10.83
C SER A 91 4.04 -7.58 10.91
N ASN A 92 4.66 -7.38 9.75
CA ASN A 92 6.00 -6.80 9.60
C ASN A 92 6.06 -5.32 10.02
N VAL A 93 4.90 -4.72 10.29
CA VAL A 93 4.74 -3.31 10.65
C VAL A 93 4.05 -3.24 12.01
N THR A 94 4.80 -2.77 13.02
CA THR A 94 4.30 -2.62 14.39
C THR A 94 3.02 -1.78 14.42
N GLY A 95 1.99 -2.26 15.12
CA GLY A 95 0.71 -1.56 15.26
C GLY A 95 -0.34 -1.86 14.19
N PHE A 96 0.01 -2.60 13.13
CA PHE A 96 -0.93 -3.00 12.08
C PHE A 96 -1.12 -4.52 12.03
N ALA A 97 -2.23 -4.99 11.45
CA ALA A 97 -2.52 -6.40 11.28
C ALA A 97 -2.32 -6.86 9.83
N ALA A 98 -1.63 -8.00 9.65
CA ALA A 98 -1.49 -8.70 8.37
C ALA A 98 -2.54 -9.80 8.17
N ALA A 99 -3.21 -10.20 9.25
CA ALA A 99 -4.35 -11.11 9.21
C ALA A 99 -5.32 -10.78 10.35
N VAL A 100 -6.62 -10.81 10.06
CA VAL A 100 -7.71 -10.63 11.03
C VAL A 100 -8.88 -11.51 10.65
N GLY A 101 -9.68 -11.93 11.62
CA GLY A 101 -10.89 -12.69 11.36
C GLY A 101 -11.91 -12.48 12.45
N LYS A 102 -13.17 -12.77 12.13
CA LYS A 102 -14.28 -12.73 13.09
C LYS A 102 -15.25 -13.86 12.81
N THR A 103 -15.56 -14.63 13.85
CA THR A 103 -16.59 -15.66 13.85
C THR A 103 -17.87 -15.13 14.48
N GLY A 104 -19.00 -15.80 14.24
CA GLY A 104 -20.26 -15.48 14.90
C GLY A 104 -20.89 -14.15 14.47
N VAL A 105 -20.53 -13.61 13.30
CA VAL A 105 -21.19 -12.42 12.76
C VAL A 105 -22.63 -12.79 12.39
N ALA A 106 -23.62 -12.20 13.05
CA ALA A 106 -25.03 -12.52 12.81
C ALA A 106 -25.44 -12.21 11.37
N GLU A 107 -26.28 -13.07 10.79
CA GLU A 107 -26.85 -12.83 9.46
C GLU A 107 -27.66 -11.52 9.43
N GLY A 108 -27.38 -10.65 8.46
CA GLY A 108 -28.13 -9.41 8.27
C GLY A 108 -29.47 -9.63 7.56
N ALA A 109 -30.45 -8.78 7.87
CA ALA A 109 -31.85 -8.95 7.45
C ALA A 109 -32.11 -8.68 5.96
N ASP A 110 -31.29 -7.85 5.31
CA ASP A 110 -31.51 -7.40 3.92
C ASP A 110 -30.87 -8.33 2.86
N GLY A 111 -30.71 -9.61 3.19
CA GLY A 111 -30.00 -10.58 2.33
C GLY A 111 -28.49 -10.32 2.22
N LYS A 112 -27.94 -9.44 3.05
CA LYS A 112 -26.51 -9.13 3.13
C LYS A 112 -26.02 -9.17 4.57
N THR A 113 -24.76 -9.55 4.74
CA THR A 113 -24.06 -9.55 6.02
C THR A 113 -22.74 -8.81 5.89
N SER A 114 -22.44 -7.95 6.87
CA SER A 114 -21.26 -7.10 6.84
C SER A 114 -20.42 -7.23 8.12
N TRP A 115 -19.11 -7.04 7.98
CA TRP A 115 -18.17 -6.98 9.08
C TRP A 115 -17.07 -5.94 8.82
N THR A 116 -16.71 -5.19 9.85
CA THR A 116 -15.55 -4.28 9.86
C THR A 116 -14.55 -4.76 10.92
N PRO A 117 -13.26 -4.91 10.60
CA PRO A 117 -12.25 -5.29 11.56
C PRO A 117 -11.97 -4.16 12.56
N ASP A 118 -11.70 -4.53 13.82
CA ASP A 118 -11.44 -3.59 14.92
C ASP A 118 -10.00 -3.07 14.94
N ALA A 119 -9.08 -3.73 14.22
CA ALA A 119 -7.67 -3.37 14.09
C ALA A 119 -7.39 -2.74 12.72
N ASP A 120 -6.43 -1.82 12.68
CA ASP A 120 -5.92 -1.27 11.43
C ASP A 120 -5.11 -2.34 10.68
N LEU A 121 -5.52 -2.61 9.44
CA LEU A 121 -4.76 -3.45 8.52
C LEU A 121 -3.46 -2.76 8.13
N GLN A 122 -2.44 -3.53 7.73
CA GLN A 122 -1.22 -2.96 7.16
C GLN A 122 -1.56 -2.02 6.01
N PRO A 123 -1.03 -0.78 5.98
CA PRO A 123 -1.25 0.11 4.85
C PRO A 123 -0.56 -0.40 3.59
N THR A 124 -0.96 0.11 2.42
CA THR A 124 -0.27 -0.14 1.15
C THR A 124 -0.08 -1.64 0.87
N THR A 125 -1.05 -2.46 1.29
CA THR A 125 -0.95 -3.92 1.28
C THR A 125 -2.10 -4.52 0.50
N VAL A 126 -1.78 -5.52 -0.33
CA VAL A 126 -2.77 -6.37 -0.99
C VAL A 126 -3.30 -7.35 0.03
N PHE A 127 -4.61 -7.34 0.25
CA PHE A 127 -5.29 -8.28 1.11
C PHE A 127 -6.21 -9.19 0.30
N TYR A 128 -6.28 -10.43 0.78
CA TYR A 128 -7.20 -11.46 0.37
C TYR A 128 -8.22 -11.65 1.49
N TRP A 129 -9.47 -11.89 1.12
CA TRP A 129 -10.53 -12.15 2.09
C TRP A 129 -11.51 -13.20 1.60
N ARG A 130 -12.10 -13.89 2.57
CA ARG A 130 -13.12 -14.90 2.32
C ARG A 130 -14.10 -14.96 3.47
N VAL A 131 -15.28 -15.48 3.20
CA VAL A 131 -16.32 -15.67 4.20
C VAL A 131 -16.98 -17.04 4.04
N ARG A 132 -17.48 -17.61 5.12
CA ARG A 132 -18.39 -18.76 5.06
C ARG A 132 -19.56 -18.58 6.01
N ALA A 133 -20.68 -19.20 5.67
CA ALA A 133 -21.83 -19.30 6.57
C ALA A 133 -21.68 -20.50 7.52
N VAL A 134 -22.24 -20.38 8.71
CA VAL A 134 -22.28 -21.39 9.76
C VAL A 134 -23.71 -21.47 10.30
N GLN A 135 -24.25 -22.68 10.40
CA GLN A 135 -25.59 -22.95 10.96
C GLN A 135 -25.49 -24.13 11.93
N GLY A 136 -25.62 -23.85 13.24
CA GLY A 136 -25.36 -24.86 14.27
C GLY A 136 -23.92 -25.38 14.18
N THR A 137 -23.75 -26.67 13.94
CA THR A 137 -22.44 -27.31 13.73
C THR A 137 -22.05 -27.43 12.26
N SER A 138 -22.93 -27.07 11.32
CA SER A 138 -22.65 -27.11 9.88
C SER A 138 -21.86 -25.89 9.45
N ASN A 139 -20.72 -26.13 8.80
CA ASN A 139 -19.96 -25.09 8.09
C ASN A 139 -20.24 -25.20 6.59
N GLY A 140 -20.66 -24.09 5.98
CA GLY A 140 -20.75 -23.99 4.53
C GLY A 140 -19.38 -23.91 3.87
N PRO A 141 -19.33 -24.02 2.53
CA PRO A 141 -18.13 -23.74 1.77
C PRO A 141 -17.71 -22.26 1.95
N TRP A 142 -16.41 -22.01 1.83
CA TRP A 142 -15.90 -20.66 1.68
C TRP A 142 -16.41 -20.03 0.38
N SER A 143 -16.61 -18.71 0.40
CA SER A 143 -16.75 -17.90 -0.80
C SER A 143 -15.54 -18.06 -1.72
N GLU A 144 -15.68 -17.55 -2.95
CA GLU A 144 -14.51 -17.13 -3.73
C GLU A 144 -13.59 -16.21 -2.90
N VAL A 145 -12.31 -16.15 -3.27
CA VAL A 145 -11.37 -15.24 -2.60
C VAL A 145 -11.49 -13.85 -3.18
N GLY A 146 -11.91 -12.91 -2.35
CA GLY A 146 -11.90 -11.49 -2.66
C GLY A 146 -10.51 -10.91 -2.51
N LYS A 147 -10.24 -9.83 -3.23
CA LYS A 147 -8.97 -9.10 -3.18
C LYS A 147 -9.22 -7.61 -3.12
N PHE A 148 -8.51 -6.89 -2.26
CA PHE A 148 -8.51 -5.43 -2.20
C PHE A 148 -7.11 -4.93 -1.79
N LYS A 149 -6.89 -3.62 -1.87
CA LYS A 149 -5.70 -2.94 -1.35
C LYS A 149 -6.13 -2.01 -0.22
N SER A 150 -5.48 -2.10 0.93
CA SER A 150 -5.74 -1.21 2.07
C SER A 150 -5.34 0.24 1.77
N ARG A 151 -5.73 1.19 2.63
CA ARG A 151 -5.33 2.61 2.50
C ARG A 151 -3.84 2.72 2.17
N LEU A 152 -3.58 3.49 1.12
CA LEU A 152 -2.25 3.83 0.70
C LEU A 152 -1.66 4.85 1.68
N VAL A 153 -0.65 4.43 2.44
CA VAL A 153 0.08 5.28 3.38
C VAL A 153 1.55 5.23 3.01
N GLY A 154 2.20 6.39 3.04
CA GLY A 154 3.64 6.47 2.85
C GLY A 154 4.40 5.85 4.03
N PHE A 155 5.62 5.42 3.77
CA PHE A 155 6.53 4.97 4.81
C PHE A 155 7.95 5.44 4.49
N LEU A 156 8.71 5.71 5.54
CA LEU A 156 10.14 6.00 5.47
C LEU A 156 10.83 5.11 6.50
N ARG A 157 11.54 4.09 6.03
CA ARG A 157 12.18 3.08 6.88
C ARG A 157 13.54 2.70 6.33
N ASP A 158 14.23 1.81 7.02
CA ASP A 158 15.53 1.32 6.60
C ASP A 158 15.46 0.75 5.17
N GLY A 159 16.10 1.44 4.22
CA GLY A 159 16.38 0.95 2.88
C GLY A 159 15.28 1.21 1.88
N GLU A 160 14.15 1.79 2.32
CA GLU A 160 13.00 2.04 1.49
C GLU A 160 12.19 3.27 1.96
N LEU A 161 11.77 4.05 0.99
CA LEU A 161 10.82 5.15 1.10
C LEU A 161 9.71 4.91 0.07
N TYR A 162 8.46 5.05 0.52
CA TYR A 162 7.31 5.18 -0.34
C TYR A 162 6.49 6.39 0.10
N ASP A 163 6.10 7.25 -0.85
CA ASP A 163 5.23 8.38 -0.56
C ASP A 163 4.14 8.54 -1.63
N PRO A 164 2.88 8.20 -1.32
CA PRO A 164 1.76 8.31 -2.26
C PRO A 164 1.50 9.74 -2.73
N LEU A 165 1.57 10.69 -1.80
CA LEU A 165 1.28 12.13 -1.97
C LEU A 165 -0.14 12.47 -2.46
N ILE A 166 -1.03 11.50 -2.65
CA ILE A 166 -2.40 11.72 -3.15
C ILE A 166 -3.46 11.94 -2.06
N HIS A 167 -3.11 11.71 -0.79
CA HIS A 167 -4.04 11.79 0.35
C HIS A 167 -3.83 13.02 1.24
N GLY A 168 -3.23 14.09 0.70
CA GLY A 168 -3.00 15.32 1.47
C GLY A 168 -1.89 15.21 2.52
N GLU A 169 -1.10 14.14 2.47
CA GLU A 169 -0.05 13.82 3.43
C GLU A 169 1.25 13.42 2.72
N THR A 170 2.37 13.59 3.42
CA THR A 170 3.70 13.18 2.99
C THR A 170 4.48 12.66 4.19
N VAL A 171 5.36 11.69 3.96
CA VAL A 171 6.34 11.25 4.97
C VAL A 171 7.63 12.09 4.95
N GLY A 172 7.72 13.03 4.02
CA GLY A 172 8.81 13.98 3.90
C GLY A 172 8.51 15.30 4.61
N GLN A 173 9.53 16.16 4.67
CA GLN A 173 9.39 17.54 5.14
C GLN A 173 9.13 18.45 3.94
N ILE A 174 7.99 19.14 3.94
CA ILE A 174 7.71 20.23 2.99
C ILE A 174 8.56 21.45 3.37
N VAL A 175 9.24 22.03 2.38
CA VAL A 175 9.94 23.32 2.50
C VAL A 175 9.42 24.24 1.40
N GLY A 176 9.09 25.47 1.76
CA GLY A 176 8.46 26.43 0.84
C GLY A 176 6.94 26.22 0.71
N ALA A 177 6.38 26.74 -0.38
CA ALA A 177 4.95 26.66 -0.69
C ALA A 177 4.62 25.42 -1.53
N ALA A 178 3.78 24.54 -0.99
CA ALA A 178 3.27 23.38 -1.72
C ALA A 178 1.75 23.21 -1.49
N THR A 179 1.07 22.65 -2.48
CA THR A 179 -0.38 22.40 -2.45
C THR A 179 -0.66 20.95 -2.78
N PHE A 180 -1.39 20.23 -1.94
CA PHE A 180 -1.96 18.94 -2.32
C PHE A 180 -3.15 19.15 -3.25
N VAL A 181 -3.01 18.68 -4.49
CA VAL A 181 -4.08 18.72 -5.49
C VAL A 181 -4.84 17.40 -5.40
N PRO A 182 -6.13 17.41 -5.03
CA PRO A 182 -6.92 16.19 -4.86
C PRO A 182 -6.87 15.29 -6.10
N GLY A 183 -6.57 14.01 -5.90
CA GLY A 183 -6.46 13.04 -6.98
C GLY A 183 -5.30 13.30 -7.96
N LYS A 184 -4.32 14.15 -7.62
CA LYS A 184 -3.12 14.38 -8.45
C LYS A 184 -1.81 14.25 -7.69
N GLY A 185 -1.71 14.70 -6.45
CA GLY A 185 -0.44 14.66 -5.72
C GLY A 185 -0.08 15.99 -5.09
N ILE A 186 1.20 16.16 -4.73
CA ILE A 186 1.71 17.43 -4.19
C ILE A 186 2.31 18.29 -5.30
N GLN A 187 1.80 19.51 -5.44
CA GLN A 187 2.34 20.54 -6.32
C GLN A 187 3.36 21.40 -5.57
N LEU A 188 4.55 21.60 -6.14
CA LEU A 188 5.49 22.62 -5.69
C LEU A 188 5.12 23.96 -6.33
N ASN A 189 4.73 24.95 -5.54
CA ASN A 189 4.13 26.18 -6.07
C ASN A 189 5.16 27.18 -6.61
N ASP A 190 6.40 27.10 -6.14
CA ASP A 190 7.50 27.96 -6.58
C ASP A 190 8.80 27.18 -6.80
N GLY A 191 9.76 27.82 -7.47
CA GLY A 191 11.06 27.22 -7.81
C GLY A 191 12.00 27.03 -6.62
N THR A 192 11.61 27.44 -5.41
CA THR A 192 12.39 27.25 -4.17
C THR A 192 11.77 26.21 -3.24
N SER A 193 10.59 25.72 -3.57
CA SER A 193 9.85 24.73 -2.80
C SER A 193 10.33 23.33 -3.12
N TYR A 194 10.34 22.45 -2.13
CA TYR A 194 10.72 21.05 -2.29
C TYR A 194 10.15 20.20 -1.16
N VAL A 195 10.04 18.89 -1.41
CA VAL A 195 9.86 17.90 -0.34
C VAL A 195 11.20 17.25 -0.07
N LYS A 196 11.59 17.19 1.20
CA LYS A 196 12.87 16.62 1.65
C LYS A 196 12.63 15.32 2.41
N TYR A 197 13.36 14.29 2.06
CA TYR A 197 13.42 13.02 2.80
C TYR A 197 14.84 12.81 3.32
N GLN A 198 15.00 12.67 4.64
CA GLN A 198 16.24 12.16 5.22
C GLN A 198 16.09 10.66 5.39
N LEU A 199 16.83 9.88 4.60
CA LEU A 199 16.73 8.43 4.65
C LEU A 199 17.37 7.89 5.96
N PRO A 200 16.75 6.89 6.61
CA PRO A 200 17.30 6.27 7.82
C PRO A 200 18.66 5.61 7.60
N GLN A 201 18.93 5.14 6.37
CA GLN A 201 20.20 4.57 5.98
C GLN A 201 20.62 5.00 4.58
N THR A 202 21.93 4.99 4.34
CA THR A 202 22.50 5.19 3.02
C THR A 202 22.15 4.04 2.08
N ILE A 203 21.47 4.35 0.98
CA ILE A 203 21.28 3.42 -0.14
C ILE A 203 22.37 3.68 -1.19
N SER A 204 23.37 2.79 -1.25
CA SER A 204 24.53 2.94 -2.16
C SER A 204 24.32 2.37 -3.57
N ASN A 205 23.29 1.56 -3.74
CA ASN A 205 22.79 1.05 -5.02
C ASN A 205 21.26 0.97 -4.89
N GLY A 206 20.53 1.51 -5.85
CA GLY A 206 19.08 1.57 -5.72
C GLY A 206 18.38 2.25 -6.87
N GLU A 207 17.12 2.54 -6.61
CA GLU A 207 16.18 3.23 -7.48
C GLU A 207 15.55 4.40 -6.74
N PHE A 208 15.30 5.50 -7.46
CA PHE A 208 14.46 6.62 -7.06
C PHE A 208 13.49 6.91 -8.22
N SER A 209 12.22 6.61 -8.03
CA SER A 209 11.19 6.74 -9.07
C SER A 209 9.91 7.40 -8.57
N MET A 210 9.23 8.11 -9.47
CA MET A 210 7.99 8.83 -9.17
C MET A 210 7.23 9.16 -10.45
N ASP A 211 5.93 9.42 -10.31
CA ASP A 211 5.16 10.06 -11.38
C ASP A 211 5.20 11.58 -11.20
N VAL A 212 5.38 12.29 -12.31
CA VAL A 212 5.50 13.74 -12.38
C VAL A 212 4.57 14.31 -13.44
N GLU A 213 3.81 15.35 -13.08
CA GLU A 213 2.91 16.10 -13.96
C GLU A 213 3.22 17.61 -13.83
N GLY A 214 2.71 18.46 -14.72
CA GLY A 214 2.88 19.92 -14.66
C GLY A 214 4.17 20.46 -15.28
N LEU A 215 5.09 19.58 -15.72
CA LEU A 215 6.26 19.97 -16.49
C LEU A 215 5.85 20.51 -17.87
N HIS A 216 6.32 21.69 -18.23
CA HIS A 216 6.00 22.34 -19.51
C HIS A 216 7.26 22.85 -20.20
N ALA A 217 7.25 22.82 -21.53
CA ALA A 217 8.29 23.42 -22.35
C ALA A 217 8.46 24.92 -22.05
N ASN A 218 9.70 25.39 -22.17
CA ASN A 218 10.10 26.78 -22.05
C ASN A 218 9.81 27.39 -20.66
N ALA A 219 9.84 26.55 -19.61
CA ALA A 219 9.81 27.02 -18.24
C ALA A 219 10.98 27.98 -17.94
N SER A 220 10.78 28.89 -16.99
CA SER A 220 11.85 29.77 -16.50
C SER A 220 12.99 28.97 -15.83
N GLY A 221 14.18 29.57 -15.77
CA GLY A 221 15.34 28.97 -15.09
C GLY A 221 16.38 28.42 -16.06
N ASP A 222 17.46 27.89 -15.50
CA ASP A 222 18.60 27.36 -16.27
C ASP A 222 18.66 25.82 -16.19
N LYS A 223 19.11 25.28 -15.08
CA LYS A 223 19.33 23.87 -14.81
C LYS A 223 18.42 23.42 -13.69
N ALA A 224 17.14 23.78 -13.73
CA ALA A 224 16.18 23.38 -12.71
C ALA A 224 16.08 21.85 -12.59
N LYS A 225 15.75 21.37 -11.38
CA LYS A 225 15.73 19.95 -11.02
C LYS A 225 14.29 19.46 -10.89
N VAL A 226 14.06 18.28 -11.45
CA VAL A 226 12.83 17.51 -11.21
C VAL A 226 12.95 16.83 -9.84
N PHE A 227 14.09 16.22 -9.55
CA PHE A 227 14.40 15.63 -8.24
C PHE A 227 15.92 15.48 -8.08
N GLY A 228 16.38 15.18 -6.87
CA GLY A 228 17.80 15.01 -6.60
C GLY A 228 18.10 14.35 -5.27
N MET A 229 19.37 14.06 -5.03
CA MET A 229 19.88 13.49 -3.80
C MET A 229 21.22 14.14 -3.43
N GLN A 230 21.56 14.15 -2.14
CA GLN A 230 22.85 14.67 -1.66
C GLN A 230 23.28 14.05 -0.33
N GLU A 231 24.54 14.29 0.05
CA GLU A 231 25.00 14.09 1.42
C GLU A 231 24.67 15.30 2.31
N GLY A 232 24.04 15.09 3.46
CA GLY A 232 23.83 16.17 4.43
C GLY A 232 22.92 17.29 3.90
N GLN A 233 23.00 18.46 4.54
CA GLN A 233 22.22 19.64 4.19
C GLN A 233 23.11 20.79 3.70
N GLY A 234 24.34 20.48 3.27
CA GLY A 234 25.25 21.47 2.71
C GLY A 234 24.77 22.02 1.38
N ASP A 235 25.56 22.91 0.79
CA ASP A 235 25.28 23.48 -0.53
C ASP A 235 25.11 22.39 -1.59
N PHE A 236 23.93 22.35 -2.21
CA PHE A 236 23.56 21.29 -3.15
C PHE A 236 24.48 21.23 -4.36
N ILE A 237 24.97 22.37 -4.84
CA ILE A 237 25.77 22.46 -6.07
C ILE A 237 27.22 22.02 -5.86
N THR A 238 27.79 22.21 -4.68
CA THR A 238 29.15 21.81 -4.34
C THR A 238 29.22 20.48 -3.59
N ASN A 239 28.06 19.83 -3.39
CA ASN A 239 27.97 18.56 -2.69
C ASN A 239 28.74 17.44 -3.43
N LYS A 240 29.59 16.71 -2.69
CA LYS A 240 30.41 15.62 -3.22
C LYS A 240 29.61 14.35 -3.58
N TYR A 241 28.38 14.22 -3.09
CA TYR A 241 27.43 13.16 -3.41
C TYR A 241 26.15 13.73 -4.06
N ARG A 242 26.28 14.81 -4.84
CA ARG A 242 25.16 15.37 -5.59
C ARG A 242 24.71 14.41 -6.67
N VAL A 243 23.43 14.09 -6.65
CA VAL A 243 22.67 13.58 -7.79
C VAL A 243 21.61 14.60 -8.14
N ASP A 244 21.58 15.03 -9.39
CA ASP A 244 20.62 16.02 -9.84
C ASP A 244 20.04 15.64 -11.20
N ILE A 245 18.71 15.54 -11.26
CA ILE A 245 17.96 15.16 -12.46
C ILE A 245 17.24 16.41 -12.94
N GLN A 246 17.56 16.82 -14.17
CA GLN A 246 17.21 18.12 -14.70
C GLN A 246 16.15 18.01 -15.79
N TYR A 247 15.21 18.95 -15.78
CA TYR A 247 14.50 19.38 -16.96
C TYR A 247 14.76 20.88 -17.13
N ARG A 248 15.48 21.24 -18.18
CA ARG A 248 16.09 22.58 -18.28
C ARG A 248 15.10 23.64 -18.73
N GLY A 249 15.17 24.79 -18.08
CA GLY A 249 14.43 25.98 -18.50
C GLY A 249 15.06 26.67 -19.71
N VAL A 250 14.49 27.81 -20.10
CA VAL A 250 14.88 28.60 -21.29
C VAL A 250 16.33 29.08 -21.30
N LYS A 251 16.96 29.25 -20.13
CA LYS A 251 18.38 29.63 -20.02
C LYS A 251 19.31 28.43 -20.03
N GLY A 252 18.77 27.21 -19.99
CA GLY A 252 19.54 25.98 -20.09
C GLY A 252 20.12 25.79 -21.48
N VAL A 253 21.26 25.08 -21.58
CA VAL A 253 21.91 24.82 -22.87
C VAL A 253 22.02 23.31 -23.14
N PRO A 254 21.13 22.72 -23.96
CA PRO A 254 19.96 23.35 -24.58
C PRO A 254 18.77 23.52 -23.62
N PRO A 255 17.80 24.38 -23.95
CA PRO A 255 16.55 24.49 -23.22
C PRO A 255 15.70 23.23 -23.44
N ASN A 256 14.79 22.93 -22.51
CA ASN A 256 13.90 21.77 -22.55
C ASN A 256 14.63 20.41 -22.59
N ALA A 257 15.91 20.42 -22.22
CA ALA A 257 16.70 19.20 -22.21
C ALA A 257 16.45 18.40 -20.92
N ILE A 258 16.21 17.10 -21.06
CA ILE A 258 16.33 16.14 -19.97
C ILE A 258 17.80 15.74 -19.86
N THR A 259 18.39 15.93 -18.69
CA THR A 259 19.79 15.57 -18.43
C THR A 259 19.99 15.36 -16.94
N TRP A 260 21.16 14.89 -16.53
CA TRP A 260 21.44 14.56 -15.14
C TRP A 260 22.92 14.63 -14.84
N ARG A 261 23.24 14.67 -13.55
CA ARG A 261 24.60 14.54 -13.03
C ARG A 261 24.58 13.72 -11.75
N ALA A 262 25.55 12.83 -11.61
CA ALA A 262 25.81 12.07 -10.40
C ALA A 262 27.29 12.19 -10.00
N LEU A 263 27.56 12.50 -8.73
CA LEU A 263 28.90 12.61 -8.15
C LEU A 263 29.11 11.54 -7.08
N TYR A 264 30.18 10.74 -7.19
CA TYR A 264 30.47 9.63 -6.29
C TYR A 264 31.67 9.95 -5.37
N GLY A 265 31.54 11.00 -4.56
CA GLY A 265 32.47 11.31 -3.47
C GLY A 265 33.37 12.53 -3.68
N SER A 266 33.26 13.23 -4.81
CA SER A 266 33.94 14.50 -5.03
C SER A 266 33.17 15.42 -5.99
N ALA A 267 33.18 16.72 -5.70
CA ALA A 267 32.61 17.75 -6.56
C ALA A 267 33.58 18.31 -7.61
N SER A 268 34.87 17.97 -7.50
CA SER A 268 35.94 18.49 -8.36
C SER A 268 36.66 17.40 -9.16
N ASP A 269 36.66 16.14 -8.69
CA ASP A 269 37.25 15.02 -9.41
C ASP A 269 36.31 14.54 -10.52
N LEU A 270 36.73 14.77 -11.76
CA LEU A 270 35.99 14.35 -12.96
C LEU A 270 35.95 12.83 -13.13
N GLY A 271 36.86 12.08 -12.48
CA GLY A 271 36.91 10.63 -12.53
C GLY A 271 35.77 9.93 -11.78
N VAL A 272 35.05 10.67 -10.92
CA VAL A 272 33.85 10.19 -10.18
C VAL A 272 32.62 11.03 -10.49
N ARG A 273 32.64 11.76 -11.62
CA ARG A 273 31.51 12.53 -12.15
C ARG A 273 30.92 11.80 -13.35
N TYR A 274 29.63 11.53 -13.27
CA TYR A 274 28.85 10.89 -14.33
C TYR A 274 27.77 11.85 -14.81
N GLU A 275 27.75 12.13 -16.11
CA GLU A 275 26.73 12.96 -16.75
C GLU A 275 26.76 12.79 -18.27
N PRO A 276 25.61 12.90 -18.97
CA PRO A 276 25.57 12.81 -20.41
C PRO A 276 26.49 13.85 -21.08
N ASP A 277 27.18 13.40 -22.13
CA ASP A 277 28.02 14.26 -22.95
C ASP A 277 27.21 15.32 -23.70
N THR A 278 27.91 16.22 -24.38
CA THR A 278 27.27 17.32 -25.11
C THR A 278 26.32 16.79 -26.20
N ALA A 279 26.73 15.80 -27.00
CA ALA A 279 25.92 15.29 -28.09
C ALA A 279 24.61 14.67 -27.57
N THR A 280 24.70 13.81 -26.55
CA THR A 280 23.54 13.19 -25.90
C THR A 280 22.62 14.24 -25.31
N ARG A 281 23.17 15.25 -24.63
CA ARG A 281 22.37 16.34 -24.06
C ARG A 281 21.60 17.13 -25.13
N PHE A 282 22.23 17.40 -26.27
CA PHE A 282 21.58 18.09 -27.38
C PHE A 282 20.55 17.23 -28.12
N ALA A 283 20.68 15.91 -28.07
CA ALA A 283 19.66 14.98 -28.55
C ALA A 283 18.50 14.77 -27.55
N SER A 284 18.60 15.28 -26.32
CA SER A 284 17.65 15.04 -25.23
C SER A 284 16.68 16.19 -25.01
N VAL A 285 16.27 16.90 -26.07
CA VAL A 285 15.37 18.06 -26.02
C VAL A 285 13.94 17.60 -26.24
N PHE A 286 13.07 17.86 -25.26
CA PHE A 286 11.67 17.42 -25.28
C PHE A 286 10.74 18.56 -24.86
N ALA A 287 9.73 18.84 -25.68
CA ALA A 287 8.64 19.71 -25.28
C ALA A 287 7.65 18.89 -24.43
N LEU A 288 7.77 18.97 -23.10
CA LEU A 288 6.87 18.26 -22.19
C LEU A 288 5.52 18.98 -22.11
N ASP A 289 4.46 18.18 -22.02
CA ASP A 289 3.07 18.64 -21.88
C ASP A 289 2.69 18.62 -20.39
N PRO A 290 2.25 19.74 -19.81
CA PRO A 290 1.92 19.82 -18.38
C PRO A 290 0.75 18.92 -17.97
N SER A 291 -0.10 18.48 -18.91
CA SER A 291 -1.19 17.54 -18.64
C SER A 291 -0.76 16.07 -18.71
N THR A 292 0.43 15.79 -19.23
CA THR A 292 0.95 14.43 -19.35
C THR A 292 1.64 14.00 -18.06
N VAL A 293 1.36 12.77 -17.65
CA VAL A 293 2.07 12.10 -16.55
C VAL A 293 3.34 11.47 -17.10
N TYR A 294 4.47 11.85 -16.54
CA TYR A 294 5.77 11.27 -16.85
C TYR A 294 6.25 10.42 -15.69
N HIS A 295 6.55 9.14 -15.92
CA HIS A 295 7.17 8.30 -14.91
C HIS A 295 8.69 8.44 -15.00
N TRP A 296 9.30 9.02 -13.97
CA TRP A 296 10.74 9.21 -13.89
C TRP A 296 11.35 8.12 -13.02
N THR A 297 12.47 7.58 -13.47
CA THR A 297 13.25 6.58 -12.73
C THR A 297 14.72 6.96 -12.83
N ALA A 298 15.39 7.09 -11.68
CA ALA A 298 16.85 7.12 -11.60
C ALA A 298 17.33 5.84 -10.89
N THR A 299 18.25 5.11 -11.49
CA THR A 299 18.95 3.98 -10.85
C THR A 299 20.44 4.28 -10.72
N TRP A 300 21.05 3.78 -9.65
CA TRP A 300 22.48 3.96 -9.39
C TRP A 300 23.12 2.70 -8.83
N GLY A 301 24.42 2.56 -9.06
CA GLY A 301 25.22 1.41 -8.64
C GLY A 301 26.47 1.34 -9.53
N ASN A 302 26.60 0.28 -10.32
CA ASN A 302 27.64 0.15 -11.35
C ASN A 302 27.34 0.95 -12.63
N GLU A 303 26.10 1.42 -12.76
CA GLU A 303 25.64 2.34 -13.78
C GLU A 303 24.77 3.40 -13.09
N PHE A 304 24.86 4.65 -13.53
CA PHE A 304 23.83 5.65 -13.24
C PHE A 304 22.97 5.82 -14.49
N ARG A 305 21.66 5.64 -14.35
CA ARG A 305 20.71 5.70 -15.46
C ARG A 305 19.48 6.50 -15.07
N VAL A 306 19.01 7.31 -16.01
CA VAL A 306 17.69 7.96 -15.91
C VAL A 306 16.84 7.52 -17.08
N SER A 307 15.63 7.07 -16.79
CA SER A 307 14.58 6.79 -17.76
C SER A 307 13.33 7.61 -17.46
N VAL A 308 12.63 8.03 -18.52
CA VAL A 308 11.36 8.73 -18.45
C VAL A 308 10.38 8.05 -19.40
N LEU A 309 9.24 7.63 -18.87
CA LEU A 309 8.11 7.13 -19.65
C LEU A 309 7.03 8.22 -19.76
N SER A 310 6.41 8.34 -20.92
CA SER A 310 5.26 9.22 -21.17
C SER A 310 3.96 8.44 -21.06
N GLY A 311 3.03 8.91 -20.22
CA GLY A 311 1.79 8.20 -19.90
C GLY A 311 1.85 7.39 -18.59
N GLY A 312 2.73 7.77 -17.67
CA GLY A 312 2.95 7.07 -16.39
C GLY A 312 3.76 5.78 -16.54
N ILE A 313 3.75 4.94 -15.50
CA ILE A 313 4.63 3.76 -15.38
C ILE A 313 4.39 2.67 -16.45
N GLY A 314 3.19 2.63 -17.04
CA GLY A 314 2.86 1.75 -18.18
C GLY A 314 3.01 2.44 -19.55
N GLY A 315 3.59 3.64 -19.56
CA GLY A 315 3.71 4.50 -20.73
C GLY A 315 4.83 4.11 -21.70
N SER A 316 5.00 4.92 -22.75
CA SER A 316 6.06 4.72 -23.75
C SER A 316 7.36 5.40 -23.34
N THR A 317 8.50 4.81 -23.67
CA THR A 317 9.81 5.39 -23.37
C THR A 317 10.03 6.70 -24.13
N LEU A 318 10.22 7.79 -23.39
CA LEU A 318 10.57 9.12 -23.91
C LEU A 318 12.09 9.36 -23.83
N TYR A 319 12.70 8.96 -22.71
CA TYR A 319 14.12 9.15 -22.43
C TYR A 319 14.67 7.91 -21.73
N ASN A 320 15.87 7.47 -22.10
CA ASN A 320 16.56 6.37 -21.42
C ASN A 320 18.07 6.48 -21.66
N VAL A 321 18.78 7.15 -20.75
CA VAL A 321 20.22 7.40 -20.86
C VAL A 321 20.90 6.94 -19.58
N GLY A 322 21.92 6.10 -19.73
CA GLY A 322 22.77 5.64 -18.64
C GLY A 322 24.25 5.73 -18.96
N MET A 323 25.06 5.74 -17.92
CA MET A 323 26.51 5.66 -18.03
C MET A 323 27.08 4.75 -16.97
N ALA A 324 28.02 3.89 -17.38
CA ALA A 324 28.79 3.09 -16.44
C ALA A 324 29.51 4.00 -15.42
N SER A 325 29.48 3.59 -14.16
CA SER A 325 30.14 4.28 -13.06
C SER A 325 31.24 3.43 -12.43
N PRO A 326 32.37 3.20 -13.13
CA PRO A 326 33.41 2.26 -12.71
C PRO A 326 34.27 2.74 -11.53
N ARG A 327 34.11 3.99 -11.09
CA ARG A 327 34.94 4.63 -10.06
C ARG A 327 34.11 5.27 -8.97
N GLY A 328 34.60 5.16 -7.74
CA GLY A 328 33.88 5.66 -6.56
C GLY A 328 32.61 4.85 -6.26
N VAL A 329 31.99 5.17 -5.14
CA VAL A 329 30.73 4.57 -4.70
C VAL A 329 29.83 5.70 -4.24
N TYR A 330 28.56 5.69 -4.63
CA TYR A 330 27.58 6.61 -4.06
C TYR A 330 27.35 6.23 -2.60
N ALA A 331 27.81 7.06 -1.66
CA ALA A 331 27.76 6.76 -0.22
C ALA A 331 27.51 8.02 0.63
N PRO A 332 26.43 8.79 0.36
CA PRO A 332 26.10 9.95 1.18
C PRO A 332 25.75 9.54 2.61
N ASN A 333 26.31 10.23 3.60
CA ASN A 333 25.90 10.11 5.01
C ASN A 333 25.82 11.50 5.69
N PRO A 334 24.63 11.98 6.07
CA PRO A 334 23.31 11.35 5.87
C PRO A 334 22.87 11.42 4.40
N HIS A 335 22.06 10.45 3.96
CA HIS A 335 21.50 10.42 2.61
C HIS A 335 20.18 11.20 2.56
N ILE A 336 20.15 12.28 1.78
CA ILE A 336 18.97 13.14 1.61
C ILE A 336 18.47 13.04 0.17
N ALA A 337 17.16 12.87 0.02
CA ALA A 337 16.46 12.89 -1.27
C ALA A 337 15.46 14.05 -1.34
N TYR A 338 15.22 14.56 -2.54
CA TYR A 338 14.35 15.71 -2.79
C TYR A 338 13.38 15.46 -3.94
N LEU A 339 12.12 15.87 -3.77
CA LEU A 339 11.27 16.25 -4.90
C LEU A 339 11.53 17.73 -5.18
N GLY A 340 11.98 18.05 -6.39
CA GLY A 340 12.64 19.32 -6.70
C GLY A 340 14.08 19.34 -6.20
N ALA A 341 14.58 20.50 -5.75
CA ALA A 341 15.88 20.64 -5.11
C ALA A 341 15.97 21.93 -4.27
N PRO A 342 16.83 21.95 -3.23
CA PRO A 342 17.10 23.19 -2.49
C PRO A 342 17.91 24.19 -3.34
N VAL A 343 17.85 25.47 -2.95
CA VAL A 343 18.68 26.53 -3.52
C VAL A 343 20.14 26.31 -3.12
N GLY A 344 21.03 26.23 -4.10
CA GLY A 344 22.47 26.26 -3.88
C GLY A 344 23.10 27.57 -4.36
N ARG A 345 24.43 27.65 -4.34
CA ARG A 345 25.24 28.82 -4.75
C ARG A 345 24.97 29.33 -6.16
N SER A 346 24.35 28.53 -7.03
CA SER A 346 23.94 28.92 -8.37
C SER A 346 22.65 29.75 -8.40
N GLY A 347 22.00 29.94 -7.26
CA GLY A 347 20.75 30.68 -7.14
C GLY A 347 19.51 29.80 -7.34
N SER A 348 18.34 30.42 -7.18
CA SER A 348 17.04 29.76 -7.24
C SER A 348 16.64 29.30 -8.65
N GLU A 349 17.23 29.88 -9.70
CA GLU A 349 16.95 29.49 -11.09
C GLU A 349 17.36 28.03 -11.42
N ALA A 350 18.23 27.44 -10.59
CA ALA A 350 18.75 26.08 -10.73
C ALA A 350 18.15 25.09 -9.69
N ALA A 351 17.18 25.52 -8.89
CA ALA A 351 16.55 24.74 -7.82
C ALA A 351 15.38 23.91 -8.37
N SER A 352 14.16 24.08 -7.87
CA SER A 352 12.97 23.32 -8.30
C SER A 352 12.28 23.94 -9.52
N ILE A 353 11.40 23.17 -10.15
CA ILE A 353 10.53 23.63 -11.23
C ILE A 353 9.14 23.93 -10.65
N ALA A 354 8.73 25.20 -10.69
CA ALA A 354 7.42 25.63 -10.19
C ALA A 354 6.26 24.97 -10.98
N GLY A 355 5.18 24.63 -10.28
CA GLY A 355 4.01 23.97 -10.84
C GLY A 355 4.15 22.45 -11.01
N THR A 356 5.31 21.87 -10.70
CA THR A 356 5.51 20.42 -10.81
C THR A 356 4.72 19.68 -9.75
N ILE A 357 4.00 18.64 -10.16
CA ILE A 357 3.18 17.79 -9.30
C ILE A 357 3.82 16.42 -9.19
N TYR A 358 3.98 15.92 -7.96
CA TYR A 358 4.61 14.63 -7.66
C TYR A 358 3.62 13.69 -6.98
N ARG A 359 3.70 12.40 -7.34
CA ARG A 359 2.98 11.31 -6.68
C ARG A 359 3.75 10.00 -6.82
N ASN A 360 3.32 8.98 -6.07
CA ASN A 360 3.82 7.61 -6.23
C ASN A 360 5.34 7.49 -6.03
N VAL A 361 5.92 8.25 -5.10
CA VAL A 361 7.37 8.26 -4.89
C VAL A 361 7.83 6.92 -4.32
N TRP A 362 8.87 6.34 -4.90
CA TRP A 362 9.61 5.19 -4.40
C TRP A 362 11.09 5.52 -4.38
N LEU A 363 11.77 5.20 -3.29
CA LEU A 363 13.23 5.19 -3.24
C LEU A 363 13.67 3.97 -2.43
N GLY A 364 14.45 3.07 -3.02
CA GLY A 364 14.82 1.83 -2.35
C GLY A 364 16.13 1.22 -2.83
N ASN A 365 16.70 0.33 -2.01
CA ASN A 365 17.85 -0.50 -2.38
C ASN A 365 17.52 -1.68 -3.31
N ARG A 366 16.26 -1.74 -3.76
CA ARG A 366 15.71 -2.71 -4.69
C ARG A 366 14.78 -2.01 -5.67
N PRO A 367 14.48 -2.65 -6.81
CA PRO A 367 13.52 -2.11 -7.77
C PRO A 367 12.18 -1.82 -7.11
N ARG A 368 11.46 -0.83 -7.64
CA ARG A 368 10.09 -0.53 -7.24
C ARG A 368 9.23 -1.80 -7.29
N PRO A 369 8.56 -2.18 -6.19
CA PRO A 369 7.63 -3.31 -6.23
C PRO A 369 6.42 -3.03 -7.13
N ASP A 370 6.07 -3.98 -7.99
CA ASP A 370 4.87 -3.94 -8.84
C ASP A 370 3.58 -3.76 -8.01
N SER A 371 3.58 -4.26 -6.77
CA SER A 371 2.44 -4.19 -5.85
C SER A 371 2.10 -2.77 -5.38
N LEU A 372 3.04 -1.82 -5.46
CA LEU A 372 2.78 -0.42 -5.08
C LEU A 372 1.87 0.30 -6.09
N GLY A 373 1.73 -0.22 -7.32
CA GLY A 373 0.89 0.34 -8.37
C GLY A 373 1.11 1.84 -8.63
N SER A 374 0.14 2.44 -9.34
CA SER A 374 -0.10 3.88 -9.30
C SER A 374 -1.26 4.15 -8.35
N ALA A 375 -1.12 5.14 -7.49
CA ALA A 375 -2.18 5.57 -6.58
C ALA A 375 -3.42 6.13 -7.31
N LEU A 376 -3.31 6.41 -8.61
CA LEU A 376 -4.38 6.99 -9.45
C LEU A 376 -4.75 6.09 -10.65
N GLN A 377 -4.54 4.78 -10.54
CA GLN A 377 -4.91 3.85 -11.61
C GLN A 377 -6.42 3.67 -11.75
#